data_AF-A0A0G3HIL1-F1
#
_entry.id   AF-A0A0G3HIL1-F1
#
_cell.length_a   1.000
_cell.length_b   1.000
_cell.length_c   1.000
_cell.angle_alpha   90.00
_cell.angle_beta   90.00
_cell.angle_gamma   90.00
#
_symmetry.space_group_name_H-M   'P 1'
#
loop_
_entity.id
_entity.type
_entity.pdbx_description
1 polymer ?
#
loop_
_entity_poly.entity_id
_entity_poly.type
_entity_poly.pdbx_seq_one_letter_code
_entity_poly.pdbx_strand_id
1 'polypeptide(L)'
;MVLSRREVLEKVVQKFGDRLDRDFYEYGEGRYCFLVSPSGPSGDSGVVHCGDSPVVVVFEESGEVMSGGAAPCFAPRDYAVFDFDGQVLRSQDEVRAQRLAREAEEERLAEEEGDDFGEPVPADWKDSGASW
;
A
#
# COMPACT_ATOMS: atom_id res chain seq x y z
N MET A 1 -17.84 10.24 21.82
CA MET A 1 -18.64 10.88 20.76
C MET A 1 -18.05 10.36 19.47
N VAL A 2 -18.84 9.67 18.66
CA VAL A 2 -18.36 9.05 17.41
C VAL A 2 -18.41 10.10 16.31
N LEU A 3 -17.30 10.32 15.60
CA LEU A 3 -17.24 11.27 14.50
C LEU A 3 -18.01 10.75 13.29
N SER A 4 -18.83 11.60 12.68
CA SER A 4 -19.39 11.30 11.38
C SER A 4 -18.30 11.28 10.30
N ARG A 5 -18.54 10.53 9.21
CA ARG A 5 -17.68 10.54 8.02
C ARG A 5 -17.35 11.97 7.56
N ARG A 6 -18.34 12.85 7.53
CA ARG A 6 -18.16 14.25 7.08
C ARG A 6 -17.14 14.98 7.96
N GLU A 7 -17.25 14.83 9.27
CA GLU A 7 -16.32 15.45 10.23
C GLU A 7 -14.90 14.89 10.07
N VAL A 8 -14.77 13.58 9.81
CA VAL A 8 -13.46 12.96 9.52
C VAL A 8 -12.86 13.54 8.24
N LEU A 9 -13.61 13.58 7.14
CA LEU A 9 -13.12 14.11 5.86
C LEU A 9 -12.75 15.59 5.97
N GLU A 10 -13.59 16.42 6.61
CA GLU A 10 -13.31 17.84 6.87
C GLU A 10 -12.00 18.01 7.65
N LYS A 11 -11.79 17.21 8.69
CA LYS A 11 -10.58 17.26 9.53
C LYS A 11 -9.32 16.84 8.77
N VAL A 12 -9.40 15.78 7.97
CA VAL A 12 -8.25 15.30 7.19
C VAL A 12 -7.92 16.28 6.06
N VAL A 13 -8.92 16.80 5.35
CA VAL A 13 -8.71 17.83 4.32
C VAL A 13 -8.13 19.10 4.94
N GLN A 14 -8.60 19.54 6.12
CA GLN A 14 -8.04 20.70 6.80
C GLN A 14 -6.56 20.50 7.18
N LYS A 15 -6.18 19.28 7.57
CA LYS A 15 -4.82 18.99 8.06
C LYS A 15 -3.82 18.71 6.94
N PHE A 16 -4.22 17.98 5.90
CA PHE A 16 -3.31 17.51 4.86
C PHE A 16 -3.49 18.24 3.53
N GLY A 17 -4.61 18.94 3.33
CA GLY A 17 -4.82 19.85 2.21
C GLY A 17 -4.59 19.19 0.86
N ASP A 18 -3.70 19.80 0.08
CA ASP A 18 -3.25 19.38 -1.25
C ASP A 18 -2.40 18.11 -1.25
N ARG A 19 -1.87 17.70 -0.11
CA ARG A 19 -1.12 16.44 0.02
C ARG A 19 -2.04 15.24 0.08
N LEU A 20 -3.33 15.41 0.37
CA LEU A 20 -4.27 14.29 0.46
C LEU A 20 -4.54 13.73 -0.93
N ASP A 21 -4.39 12.42 -1.10
CA ASP A 21 -4.97 11.72 -2.24
C ASP A 21 -6.50 11.70 -2.04
N ARG A 22 -7.21 12.31 -2.98
CA ARG A 22 -8.67 12.49 -2.90
C ARG A 22 -9.44 11.54 -3.80
N ASP A 23 -8.75 10.60 -4.43
CA ASP A 23 -9.39 9.63 -5.30
C ASP A 23 -10.18 8.62 -4.47
N PHE A 24 -9.63 8.19 -3.33
CA PHE A 24 -10.27 7.23 -2.45
C PHE A 24 -9.76 7.28 -0.99
N TYR A 25 -10.52 6.65 -0.10
CA TYR A 25 -10.09 6.29 1.25
C TYR A 25 -10.60 4.91 1.62
N GLU A 26 -9.94 4.24 2.56
CA GLU A 26 -10.41 2.96 3.10
C GLU A 26 -11.11 3.20 4.43
N TYR A 27 -12.19 2.47 4.69
CA TYR A 27 -12.86 2.52 5.98
C TYR A 27 -13.25 1.13 6.47
N GLY A 28 -12.99 0.88 7.75
CA GLY A 28 -13.26 -0.38 8.39
C GLY A 28 -12.85 -0.36 9.87
N GLU A 29 -13.47 -1.20 10.68
CA GLU A 29 -13.12 -1.35 12.11
C GLU A 29 -13.05 0.01 12.87
N GLY A 30 -13.97 0.94 12.56
CA GLY A 30 -14.03 2.28 13.18
C GLY A 30 -12.87 3.20 12.81
N ARG A 31 -12.16 2.91 11.71
CA ARG A 31 -10.95 3.61 11.28
C ARG A 31 -11.04 3.99 9.81
N TYR A 32 -10.58 5.21 9.52
CA TYR A 32 -10.42 5.72 8.16
C TYR A 32 -8.93 5.75 7.83
N CYS A 33 -8.57 5.24 6.66
CA CYS A 33 -7.20 5.21 6.16
C CYS A 33 -7.12 6.03 4.87
N PHE A 34 -6.21 6.99 4.84
CA PHE A 34 -6.01 7.90 3.72
C PHE A 34 -4.57 7.80 3.24
N LEU A 35 -4.39 8.00 1.94
CA LEU A 35 -3.08 8.21 1.35
C LEU A 35 -2.78 9.70 1.27
N VAL A 36 -1.56 10.07 1.64
CA VAL A 36 -1.02 11.41 1.49
C VAL A 36 0.27 11.35 0.68
N SER A 37 0.36 12.22 -0.30
CA SER A 37 1.55 12.42 -1.10
C SER A 37 2.67 12.98 -0.21
N PRO A 38 3.89 12.41 -0.27
CA PRO A 38 5.03 12.88 0.50
C PRO A 38 5.51 14.28 0.05
N SER A 39 5.03 14.79 -1.08
CA SER A 39 5.40 16.09 -1.66
C SER A 39 4.20 17.03 -1.75
N GLY A 40 4.23 18.15 -1.02
CA GLY A 40 3.60 19.39 -1.50
C GLY A 40 4.39 19.98 -2.69
N PRO A 41 3.94 21.08 -3.32
CA PRO A 41 4.69 21.72 -4.40
C PRO A 41 6.10 22.06 -3.89
N SER A 42 7.10 21.60 -4.64
CA SER A 42 8.51 21.68 -4.33
C SER A 42 8.98 23.14 -4.20
N GLY A 43 8.80 23.71 -3.01
CA GLY A 43 9.71 24.71 -2.47
C GLY A 43 10.94 23.97 -1.97
N ASP A 44 11.97 23.96 -2.80
CA ASP A 44 13.31 23.41 -2.60
C ASP A 44 13.70 23.11 -1.14
N SER A 45 13.82 21.82 -0.83
CA SER A 45 14.49 21.36 0.39
C SER A 45 14.98 19.91 0.22
N GLY A 46 14.31 19.08 -0.59
CA GLY A 46 14.81 17.73 -0.91
C GLY A 46 14.95 16.80 0.31
N VAL A 47 14.52 17.22 1.49
CA VAL A 47 14.54 16.41 2.71
C VAL A 47 13.25 15.61 2.75
N VAL A 48 13.31 14.38 2.24
CA VAL A 48 12.35 13.35 2.62
C VAL A 48 12.63 13.04 4.08
N HIS A 49 11.76 13.49 4.98
CA HIS A 49 11.83 13.09 6.38
C HIS A 49 11.54 11.58 6.44
N CYS A 50 12.59 10.76 6.63
CA CYS A 50 12.46 9.36 7.02
C CYS A 50 11.65 9.31 8.33
N GLY A 51 10.34 9.15 8.21
CA GLY A 51 9.38 9.36 9.29
C GLY A 51 7.96 9.56 8.78
N ASP A 52 7.79 10.18 7.60
CA ASP A 52 6.49 10.39 6.98
C ASP A 52 6.07 9.14 6.17
N SER A 53 5.18 8.34 6.75
CA SER A 53 4.41 7.35 5.99
C SER A 53 3.39 8.09 5.14
N PRO A 54 3.15 7.65 3.89
CA PRO A 54 2.04 8.16 3.10
C PRO A 54 0.69 7.72 3.66
N VAL A 55 0.64 6.96 4.75
CA VAL A 55 -0.61 6.50 5.37
C VAL A 55 -0.97 7.39 6.55
N VAL A 56 -2.23 7.82 6.55
CA VAL A 56 -2.87 8.52 7.67
C VAL A 56 -4.06 7.70 8.14
N VAL A 57 -4.13 7.43 9.45
CA VAL A 57 -5.25 6.74 10.07
C VAL A 57 -6.01 7.68 10.99
N VAL A 58 -7.34 7.72 10.87
CA VAL A 58 -8.24 8.47 11.76
C VAL A 58 -9.17 7.52 12.49
N PHE A 59 -9.20 7.63 13.81
CA PHE A 59 -10.06 6.83 14.67
C PHE A 59 -11.40 7.54 14.87
N GLU A 60 -12.50 6.88 14.53
CA GLU A 60 -13.84 7.48 14.58
C GLU A 60 -14.28 7.82 16.01
N GLU A 61 -13.90 6.99 16.98
CA GLU A 61 -14.32 7.13 18.39
C GLU A 61 -13.67 8.31 19.12
N SER A 62 -12.41 8.61 18.80
CA SER A 62 -11.61 9.65 19.46
C SER A 62 -11.34 10.85 18.58
N GLY A 63 -11.46 10.69 17.26
CA GLY A 63 -10.97 11.64 16.28
C GLY A 63 -9.46 11.77 16.24
N GLU A 64 -8.72 10.88 16.89
CA GLU A 64 -7.26 10.86 16.84
C GLU A 64 -6.79 10.65 15.41
N VAL A 65 -5.71 11.35 15.02
CA VAL A 65 -5.10 11.25 13.69
C VAL A 65 -3.67 10.77 13.87
N MET A 66 -3.39 9.58 13.38
CA MET A 66 -2.06 9.00 13.33
C MET A 66 -1.47 9.12 11.93
N SER A 67 -0.24 9.59 11.85
CA SER A 67 0.55 9.68 10.62
C SER A 67 1.99 9.28 10.91
N GLY A 68 2.75 8.91 9.89
CA GLY A 68 4.14 8.51 10.04
C GLY A 68 4.34 6.99 10.05
N GLY A 69 5.57 6.53 10.18
CA GLY A 69 5.95 5.11 9.97
C GLY A 69 5.15 4.05 10.77
N ALA A 70 4.53 4.43 11.89
CA ALA A 70 3.68 3.54 12.68
C ALA A 70 2.22 3.47 12.19
N ALA A 71 1.75 4.43 11.40
CA ALA A 71 0.36 4.50 10.94
C ALA A 71 -0.14 3.24 10.20
N PRO A 72 0.66 2.59 9.33
CA PRO A 72 0.22 1.35 8.65
C PRO A 72 -0.15 0.22 9.61
N CYS A 73 0.45 0.16 10.81
CA CYS A 73 0.11 -0.85 11.82
C CYS A 73 -1.32 -0.70 12.35
N PHE A 74 -1.91 0.48 12.20
CA PHE A 74 -3.27 0.80 12.64
C PHE A 74 -4.26 0.82 11.48
N ALA A 75 -3.86 0.45 10.26
CA ALA A 75 -4.81 0.27 9.17
C ALA A 75 -5.82 -0.84 9.52
N PRO A 76 -7.10 -0.69 9.11
CA PRO A 76 -8.08 -1.76 9.26
C PRO A 76 -7.67 -2.99 8.45
N ARG A 77 -7.94 -4.18 9.00
CA ARG A 77 -7.75 -5.46 8.30
C ARG A 77 -8.94 -5.76 7.41
N ASP A 78 -10.14 -5.46 7.91
CA ASP A 78 -11.39 -5.55 7.18
C ASP A 78 -11.88 -4.15 6.83
N TYR A 79 -11.86 -3.80 5.54
CA TYR A 79 -12.21 -2.48 5.04
C TYR A 79 -12.94 -2.54 3.70
N ALA A 80 -13.62 -1.44 3.38
CA ALA A 80 -14.10 -1.14 2.04
C ALA A 80 -13.42 0.15 1.52
N VAL A 81 -13.27 0.23 0.20
CA VAL A 81 -12.69 1.40 -0.47
C VAL A 81 -13.82 2.31 -0.91
N PHE A 82 -13.74 3.58 -0.56
CA PHE A 82 -14.74 4.59 -0.86
C PHE A 82 -14.13 5.72 -1.67
N ASP A 83 -14.90 6.32 -2.57
CA ASP A 83 -14.58 7.65 -3.09
C ASP A 83 -14.87 8.74 -2.04
N PHE A 84 -14.45 9.98 -2.30
CA PHE A 84 -14.70 11.10 -1.38
C PHE A 84 -16.17 11.58 -1.34
N ASP A 85 -17.01 11.14 -2.28
CA ASP A 85 -18.46 11.32 -2.23
C ASP A 85 -19.12 10.25 -1.31
N GLY A 86 -18.35 9.23 -0.94
CA GLY A 86 -18.70 8.14 -0.06
C GLY A 86 -19.42 6.99 -0.73
N GLN A 87 -19.27 6.83 -2.04
CA GLN A 87 -19.68 5.64 -2.78
C GLN A 87 -18.63 4.55 -2.63
N VAL A 88 -19.07 3.29 -2.57
CA VAL A 88 -18.15 2.14 -2.48
C VAL A 88 -17.56 1.89 -3.87
N LEU A 89 -16.23 2.03 -4.00
CA LEU A 89 -15.49 1.76 -5.23
C LEU A 89 -15.12 0.27 -5.36
N ARG A 90 -14.73 -0.36 -4.25
CA ARG A 90 -14.50 -1.81 -4.17
C ARG A 90 -14.87 -2.34 -2.80
N SER A 91 -15.54 -3.48 -2.80
CA SER A 91 -15.78 -4.27 -1.60
C SER A 91 -14.57 -5.15 -1.24
N GLN A 92 -14.47 -5.55 0.03
CA GLN A 92 -13.41 -6.44 0.49
C GLN A 92 -13.38 -7.77 -0.28
N ASP A 93 -14.56 -8.31 -0.61
CA ASP A 93 -14.69 -9.59 -1.33
C ASP A 93 -14.10 -9.49 -2.73
N GLU A 94 -14.28 -8.36 -3.41
CA GLU A 94 -13.67 -8.11 -4.72
C GLU A 94 -12.15 -7.99 -4.62
N VAL A 95 -11.63 -7.29 -3.60
CA VAL A 95 -10.18 -7.16 -3.38
C VAL A 95 -9.55 -8.51 -3.02
N ARG A 96 -10.22 -9.32 -2.18
CA ARG A 96 -9.76 -10.65 -1.78
C ARG A 96 -9.81 -11.63 -2.96
N ALA A 97 -10.89 -11.61 -3.74
CA ALA A 97 -11.02 -12.42 -4.95
C ALA A 97 -9.93 -12.07 -5.98
N GLN A 98 -9.63 -10.78 -6.17
CA GLN A 98 -8.58 -10.34 -7.08
C GLN A 98 -7.19 -10.78 -6.63
N ARG A 99 -6.90 -10.74 -5.31
CA ARG A 99 -5.61 -11.25 -4.78
C ARG A 99 -5.48 -12.75 -5.00
N LEU A 100 -6.50 -13.53 -4.64
CA LEU A 100 -6.50 -14.99 -4.81
C LEU A 100 -6.37 -15.38 -6.28
N ALA A 101 -7.03 -14.65 -7.20
CA ALA A 101 -6.90 -14.89 -8.63
C ALA A 101 -5.47 -14.63 -9.13
N ARG A 102 -4.82 -13.57 -8.64
CA ARG A 102 -3.41 -13.28 -9.00
C ARG A 102 -2.45 -14.31 -8.43
N GLU A 103 -2.61 -14.70 -7.17
CA GLU A 103 -1.78 -15.75 -6.53
C GLU A 103 -1.94 -17.09 -7.27
N ALA A 104 -3.16 -17.46 -7.68
CA ALA A 104 -3.39 -18.67 -8.48
C ALA A 104 -2.80 -18.59 -9.89
N GLU A 105 -2.77 -17.40 -10.51
CA GLU A 105 -2.12 -17.19 -11.81
C GLU A 105 -0.59 -17.26 -11.69
N GLU A 106 -0.02 -16.68 -10.64
CA GLU A 106 1.42 -16.79 -10.32
C GLU A 106 1.82 -18.25 -10.05
N GLU A 107 1.00 -19.01 -9.32
CA GLU A 107 1.23 -20.45 -9.08
C GLU A 107 1.17 -21.25 -10.39
N ARG A 108 0.19 -20.99 -11.27
CA ARG A 108 0.11 -21.62 -12.60
C ARG A 108 1.33 -21.32 -13.46
N LEU A 109 1.81 -20.07 -13.45
CA LEU A 109 3.02 -19.68 -14.19
C LEU A 109 4.28 -20.32 -13.61
N ALA A 110 4.38 -20.45 -12.28
CA ALA A 110 5.50 -21.12 -11.63
C ALA A 110 5.54 -22.64 -11.91
N GLU A 111 4.36 -23.27 -12.05
CA GLU A 111 4.25 -24.67 -12.52
C GLU A 111 4.68 -24.82 -13.99
N GLU A 112 4.40 -23.82 -14.85
CA GLU A 112 4.86 -23.80 -16.25
C GLU A 112 6.37 -23.50 -16.41
N GLU A 113 6.97 -22.70 -15.52
CA GLU A 113 8.41 -22.39 -15.52
C GLU A 113 9.29 -23.49 -14.89
N GLY A 114 8.70 -24.50 -14.25
CA GLY A 114 9.40 -25.54 -13.49
C GLY A 114 10.18 -26.59 -14.28
N ASP A 115 10.23 -26.52 -15.62
CA ASP A 115 10.85 -27.56 -16.48
C ASP A 115 12.02 -27.06 -17.36
N ASP A 116 12.66 -25.94 -17.00
CA ASP A 116 13.95 -25.54 -17.60
C ASP A 116 15.06 -25.46 -16.52
N PHE A 117 15.26 -26.58 -15.82
CA PHE A 117 16.53 -26.81 -15.13
C PHE A 117 17.58 -27.08 -16.21
N GLY A 118 18.18 -26.00 -16.72
CA GLY A 118 19.21 -26.02 -17.74
C GLY A 118 20.24 -27.13 -17.48
N GLU A 119 20.58 -27.83 -18.57
CA GLU A 119 21.49 -28.98 -18.61
C GLU A 119 22.67 -28.82 -17.63
N PRO A 120 23.03 -29.87 -16.87
CA PRO A 120 24.14 -29.80 -15.94
C PRO A 120 25.40 -29.38 -16.68
N VAL A 121 25.98 -28.25 -16.28
CA VAL A 121 27.26 -27.75 -16.82
C VAL A 121 28.30 -28.88 -16.67
N PRO A 122 28.85 -29.40 -17.78
CA PRO A 122 29.89 -30.41 -17.72
C PRO A 122 31.09 -29.89 -16.93
N ALA A 123 31.48 -30.66 -15.90
CA ALA A 123 32.56 -30.31 -15.00
C ALA A 123 33.92 -30.72 -15.59
N ASP A 124 34.34 -30.08 -16.66
CA ASP A 124 35.67 -30.23 -17.26
C ASP A 124 36.45 -28.91 -17.21
N TRP A 125 36.74 -28.48 -15.97
CA TRP A 125 37.68 -27.38 -15.69
C TRP A 125 39.12 -27.84 -15.42
N LYS A 126 39.43 -29.11 -15.68
CA LYS A 126 40.81 -29.60 -15.74
C LYS A 126 41.21 -29.79 -17.20
N ASP A 127 41.97 -28.83 -17.70
CA ASP A 127 43.34 -29.02 -18.19
C ASP A 127 43.61 -28.10 -19.39
N SER A 128 44.21 -26.95 -19.13
CA SER A 128 45.01 -26.28 -20.14
C SER A 128 45.98 -25.34 -19.43
N GLY A 129 47.15 -25.90 -19.12
CA GLY A 129 48.33 -25.10 -18.83
C GLY A 129 48.54 -24.06 -19.93
N ALA A 130 48.75 -22.81 -19.51
CA ALA A 130 49.37 -21.79 -20.33
C ALA A 130 50.50 -21.19 -19.51
N SER A 131 51.71 -21.66 -19.82
CA SER A 131 52.95 -20.98 -19.52
C SER A 131 52.99 -19.67 -20.30
N TRP A 132 53.30 -18.58 -19.62
CA TRP A 132 54.06 -17.43 -20.13
C TRP A 132 54.65 -16.66 -18.96
#